data_AF-A0A6G1HLF6-F1
#
_entry.id   AF-A0A6G1HLF6-F1
#
_cell.length_a   1.000
_cell.length_b   1.000
_cell.length_c   1.000
_cell.angle_alpha   90.00
_cell.angle_beta   90.00
_cell.angle_gamma   90.00
#
_symmetry.space_group_name_H-M   'P 1'
#
loop_
_entity.id
_entity.type
_entity.pdbx_description
1 polymer ?
#
loop_
_entity_poly.entity_id
_entity_poly.type
_entity_poly.pdbx_seq_one_letter_code
_entity_poly.pdbx_strand_id
1 'polypeptide(L)'
;LARLISDHRIFTRLWGLLGIYAWAKSVVYSPPQDTVLHFIAAAQVTANICFQFLENRAYLAQHGVVSRTPLQVGKDWMYSSRFWAAHVALDFVRLARRSAEVAAWWRSLVADVCYAPMTIHWSRATGILSPIQVGLLGTVASGVGLRDLWAKSA
;
A
#
# COMPACT_ATOMS: atom_id res chain seq x y z
N LEU A 1 32.18 -12.44 -15.46
CA LEU A 1 31.04 -13.01 -14.70
C LEU A 1 29.98 -11.98 -14.32
N ALA A 2 30.31 -10.91 -13.57
CA ALA A 2 29.34 -9.89 -13.13
C ALA A 2 28.52 -9.23 -14.26
N ARG A 3 29.17 -8.89 -15.39
CA ARG A 3 28.48 -8.34 -16.57
C ARG A 3 27.41 -9.29 -17.13
N LEU A 4 27.73 -10.59 -17.25
CA LEU A 4 26.82 -11.60 -17.77
C LEU A 4 25.62 -11.82 -16.84
N ILE A 5 25.86 -11.85 -15.52
CA ILE A 5 24.79 -11.96 -14.52
C ILE A 5 23.86 -10.75 -14.59
N SER A 6 24.42 -9.53 -14.66
CA SER A 6 23.62 -8.31 -14.77
C SER A 6 22.78 -8.29 -16.05
N ASP A 7 23.37 -8.71 -17.17
CA ASP A 7 22.71 -8.75 -18.46
C ASP A 7 21.56 -9.77 -18.49
N HIS A 8 21.81 -10.98 -17.97
CA HIS A 8 20.79 -12.00 -17.79
C HIS A 8 19.63 -11.53 -16.90
N ARG A 9 19.93 -10.79 -15.82
CA ARG A 9 18.89 -10.22 -14.94
C ARG A 9 17.98 -9.22 -15.68
N ILE A 10 18.54 -8.41 -16.57
CA ILE A 10 17.73 -7.44 -17.34
C ILE A 10 16.95 -8.18 -18.43
N PHE A 11 17.55 -9.17 -19.07
CA PHE A 11 16.87 -10.03 -20.03
C PHE A 11 15.64 -10.72 -19.43
N THR A 12 15.76 -11.34 -18.25
CA THR A 12 14.63 -12.00 -17.60
C THR A 12 13.53 -11.01 -17.20
N ARG A 13 13.89 -9.75 -16.94
CA ARG A 13 12.92 -8.68 -16.66
C ARG A 13 12.10 -8.25 -17.86
N LEU A 14 12.49 -8.56 -19.10
CA LEU A 14 11.65 -8.31 -20.30
C LEU A 14 10.25 -8.93 -20.15
N TRP A 15 10.17 -10.08 -19.50
CA TRP A 15 8.92 -10.79 -19.19
C TRP A 15 8.08 -10.14 -18.08
N GLY A 16 8.60 -9.09 -17.44
CA GLY A 16 7.93 -8.33 -16.39
C GLY A 16 6.61 -7.70 -16.84
N LEU A 17 6.43 -7.44 -18.15
CA LEU A 17 5.16 -6.97 -18.71
C LEU A 17 3.98 -7.92 -18.42
N LEU A 18 4.21 -9.24 -18.39
CA LEU A 18 3.18 -10.21 -18.05
C LEU A 18 2.73 -10.08 -16.59
N GLY A 19 3.69 -9.88 -15.68
CA GLY A 19 3.40 -9.62 -14.27
C GLY A 19 2.64 -8.31 -14.07
N ILE A 20 3.06 -7.25 -14.75
CA ILE A 20 2.37 -5.95 -14.72
C ILE A 20 0.96 -6.07 -15.30
N TYR A 21 0.76 -6.82 -16.38
CA TYR A 21 -0.56 -7.06 -16.96
C TYR A 21 -1.48 -7.84 -16.01
N ALA A 22 -0.98 -8.90 -15.39
CA ALA A 22 -1.73 -9.66 -14.39
C ALA A 22 -2.14 -8.76 -13.21
N TRP A 23 -1.23 -7.91 -12.75
CA TRP A 23 -1.51 -6.95 -11.69
C TRP A 23 -2.52 -5.88 -12.12
N ALA A 24 -2.37 -5.30 -13.32
CA ALA A 24 -3.32 -4.36 -13.90
C ALA A 24 -4.74 -4.94 -13.94
N LYS A 25 -4.87 -6.20 -14.39
CA LYS A 25 -6.16 -6.91 -14.34
C LYS A 25 -6.71 -7.03 -12.93
N SER A 26 -5.88 -7.36 -11.93
CA SER A 26 -6.34 -7.42 -10.55
C SER A 26 -6.86 -6.07 -10.03
N VAL A 27 -6.25 -4.95 -10.43
CA VAL A 27 -6.71 -3.62 -10.04
C VAL A 27 -8.09 -3.31 -10.65
N VAL A 28 -8.33 -3.74 -11.89
CA VAL A 28 -9.60 -3.50 -12.59
C VAL A 28 -10.71 -4.44 -12.12
N TYR A 29 -10.45 -5.75 -12.04
CA TYR A 29 -11.46 -6.77 -11.74
C TYR A 29 -11.64 -7.03 -10.24
N SER A 30 -10.71 -6.58 -9.41
CA SER A 30 -10.75 -6.75 -7.95
C SER A 30 -10.23 -5.48 -7.26
N PRO A 31 -10.91 -4.33 -7.46
CA PRO A 31 -10.43 -3.06 -6.95
C PRO A 31 -10.40 -3.04 -5.42
N PRO A 32 -9.41 -2.38 -4.80
CA PRO A 32 -9.43 -2.11 -3.36
C PRO A 32 -10.72 -1.38 -2.97
N GLN A 33 -11.28 -1.72 -1.80
CA GLN A 33 -12.46 -1.02 -1.26
C GLN A 33 -12.20 0.48 -1.04
N ASP A 34 -10.96 0.83 -0.74
CA ASP A 34 -10.53 2.20 -0.57
C ASP A 34 -10.18 2.85 -1.93
N THR A 35 -10.94 3.89 -2.30
CA THR A 35 -10.78 4.66 -3.55
C THR A 35 -9.38 5.24 -3.72
N VAL A 36 -8.73 5.67 -2.64
CA VAL A 36 -7.37 6.22 -2.69
C VAL A 36 -6.36 5.10 -2.91
N LEU A 37 -6.54 3.93 -2.27
CA LEU A 37 -5.70 2.77 -2.54
C LEU A 37 -5.85 2.29 -3.99
N HIS A 38 -7.06 2.36 -4.56
CA HIS A 38 -7.28 2.09 -5.98
C HIS A 38 -6.51 3.11 -6.86
N PHE A 39 -6.65 4.41 -6.60
CA PHE A 39 -5.91 5.43 -7.36
C PHE A 39 -4.39 5.24 -7.28
N ILE A 40 -3.87 4.93 -6.10
CA ILE A 40 -2.46 4.62 -5.89
C ILE A 40 -2.06 3.39 -6.74
N ALA A 41 -2.82 2.30 -6.67
CA ALA A 41 -2.54 1.09 -7.44
C ALA A 41 -2.56 1.36 -8.96
N ALA A 42 -3.54 2.11 -9.46
CA ALA A 42 -3.62 2.48 -10.87
C ALA A 42 -2.43 3.36 -11.32
N ALA A 43 -2.03 4.33 -10.49
CA ALA A 43 -0.86 5.16 -10.74
C ALA A 43 0.43 4.32 -10.75
N GLN A 44 0.55 3.36 -9.84
CA GLN A 44 1.69 2.45 -9.78
C GLN A 44 1.76 1.49 -10.96
N VAL A 45 0.63 0.95 -11.42
CA VAL A 45 0.57 0.13 -12.65
C VAL A 45 1.06 0.96 -13.83
N THR A 46 0.57 2.20 -13.96
CA THR A 46 0.96 3.12 -15.03
C THR A 46 2.45 3.43 -14.98
N ALA A 47 2.99 3.73 -13.79
CA ALA A 47 4.42 3.96 -13.58
C ALA A 47 5.25 2.72 -13.99
N ASN A 48 4.82 1.52 -13.62
CA ASN A 48 5.50 0.28 -14.00
C ASN A 48 5.45 -0.02 -15.50
N ILE A 49 4.34 0.29 -16.19
CA ILE A 49 4.26 0.16 -17.66
C ILE A 49 5.29 1.08 -18.32
N CYS A 50 5.34 2.36 -17.92
CA CYS A 50 6.30 3.33 -18.44
C CYS A 50 7.75 2.91 -18.14
N PHE A 51 8.01 2.45 -16.92
CA PHE A 51 9.29 1.90 -16.50
C PHE A 51 9.74 0.73 -17.38
N GLN A 52 8.89 -0.29 -17.49
CA GLN A 52 9.20 -1.52 -18.23
C GLN A 52 9.38 -1.24 -19.72
N PHE A 53 8.58 -0.35 -20.30
CA PHE A 53 8.72 0.05 -21.69
C PHE A 53 10.08 0.72 -21.96
N LEU A 54 10.46 1.70 -21.14
CA LEU A 54 11.72 2.43 -21.30
C LEU A 54 12.94 1.52 -21.06
N GLU A 55 12.87 0.66 -20.05
CA GLU A 55 13.93 -0.30 -19.76
C GLU A 55 14.11 -1.32 -20.90
N ASN A 56 13.02 -1.91 -21.39
CA ASN A 56 13.05 -2.85 -22.49
C ASN A 56 13.64 -2.19 -23.74
N ARG A 57 13.24 -0.94 -24.03
CA ARG A 57 13.78 -0.18 -25.14
C ARG A 57 15.28 0.08 -25.01
N ALA A 58 15.74 0.45 -23.81
CA ALA A 58 17.15 0.70 -23.55
C ALA A 58 17.99 -0.58 -23.68
N TYR A 59 17.49 -1.71 -23.18
CA TYR A 59 18.13 -3.02 -23.29
C TYR A 59 18.24 -3.49 -24.75
N LEU A 60 17.14 -3.42 -25.50
CA LEU A 60 17.10 -3.80 -26.92
C LEU A 60 18.01 -2.91 -27.78
N ALA A 61 18.09 -1.62 -27.46
CA ALA A 61 19.00 -0.70 -28.14
C ALA A 61 20.48 -1.05 -27.93
N GLN A 62 20.86 -1.50 -26.72
CA GLN A 62 22.23 -1.95 -26.43
C GLN A 62 22.62 -3.21 -27.21
N HIS A 63 21.63 -4.02 -27.61
CA HIS A 63 21.81 -5.24 -28.40
C HIS A 63 21.64 -5.01 -29.91
N GLY A 64 21.51 -3.75 -30.35
CA GLY A 64 21.39 -3.41 -31.77
C GLY A 64 20.03 -3.70 -32.39
N VAL A 65 19.02 -4.09 -31.60
CA VAL A 65 17.66 -4.38 -32.09
C VAL A 65 16.88 -3.10 -32.38
N VAL A 66 17.10 -2.05 -31.60
CA VAL A 66 16.45 -0.74 -31.75
C VAL A 66 17.50 0.35 -32.00
N SER A 67 17.34 1.13 -33.07
CA SER A 67 18.26 2.23 -33.38
C SER A 67 18.08 3.40 -32.41
N ARG A 68 19.06 3.62 -31.54
CA ARG A 68 19.12 4.69 -30.54
C ARG A 68 20.55 5.16 -30.37
N THR A 69 20.76 6.45 -30.14
CA THR A 69 22.09 6.97 -29.78
C THR A 69 22.43 6.63 -28.33
N PRO A 70 23.73 6.58 -27.94
CA PRO A 70 24.13 6.33 -26.57
C PRO A 70 23.49 7.30 -25.55
N LEU A 71 23.32 8.56 -25.95
CA LEU A 71 22.65 9.58 -25.13
C LEU A 71 21.16 9.24 -24.91
N GLN A 72 20.46 8.75 -25.94
CA GLN A 72 19.06 8.35 -25.83
C GLN A 72 18.90 7.09 -24.97
N VAL A 73 19.80 6.12 -25.08
CA VAL A 73 19.83 4.93 -24.21
C VAL A 73 20.03 5.35 -22.74
N GLY A 74 20.96 6.27 -22.48
CA GLY A 74 21.17 6.82 -21.13
C GLY A 74 19.94 7.53 -20.58
N LYS A 75 19.23 8.32 -21.42
CA LYS A 75 17.95 8.94 -21.04
C LYS A 75 16.88 7.90 -20.71
N ASP A 76 16.78 6.83 -21.49
CA ASP A 76 15.80 5.77 -21.26
C ASP A 76 16.02 5.09 -19.90
N TRP A 77 17.27 4.78 -19.55
CA TRP A 77 17.64 4.27 -18.22
C TRP A 77 17.35 5.25 -17.08
N MET A 78 17.62 6.54 -17.29
CA MET A 78 17.37 7.56 -16.28
C MET A 78 15.87 7.73 -16.02
N TYR A 79 15.06 7.85 -17.07
CA TYR A 79 13.62 8.04 -16.93
C TYR A 79 12.93 6.77 -16.45
N SER A 80 13.36 5.57 -16.86
CA SER A 80 12.84 4.33 -16.29
C SER A 80 13.06 4.31 -14.77
N SER A 81 14.28 4.62 -14.32
CA SER A 81 14.60 4.71 -12.88
C SER A 81 13.74 5.73 -12.13
N ARG A 82 13.35 6.84 -12.77
CA ARG A 82 12.42 7.82 -12.17
C ARG A 82 11.00 7.28 -12.03
N PHE A 83 10.51 6.53 -13.01
CA PHE A 83 9.21 5.85 -12.88
C PHE A 83 9.22 4.79 -11.79
N TRP A 84 10.32 4.05 -11.66
CA TRP A 84 10.52 3.14 -10.53
C TRP A 84 10.51 3.88 -9.20
N ALA A 85 11.22 5.00 -9.09
CA ALA A 85 11.22 5.83 -7.88
C ALA A 85 9.80 6.36 -7.55
N ALA A 86 9.03 6.76 -8.57
CA ALA A 86 7.63 7.17 -8.38
C ALA A 86 6.76 6.02 -7.86
N HIS A 87 6.94 4.79 -8.38
CA HIS A 87 6.27 3.60 -7.86
C HIS A 87 6.58 3.36 -6.38
N VAL A 88 7.85 3.48 -5.98
CA VAL A 88 8.30 3.33 -4.59
C VAL A 88 7.72 4.43 -3.70
N ALA A 89 7.69 5.67 -4.16
CA ALA A 89 7.07 6.77 -3.42
C ALA A 89 5.57 6.52 -3.18
N LEU A 90 4.86 6.02 -4.19
CA LEU A 90 3.46 5.61 -4.06
C LEU A 90 3.27 4.45 -3.07
N ASP A 91 4.22 3.50 -3.00
CA ASP A 91 4.19 2.41 -2.02
C ASP A 91 4.34 2.93 -0.58
N PHE A 92 5.16 3.94 -0.33
CA PHE A 92 5.23 4.58 0.99
C PHE A 92 3.89 5.20 1.39
N VAL A 93 3.20 5.86 0.47
CA VAL A 93 1.87 6.44 0.73
C VAL A 93 0.85 5.32 1.01
N ARG A 94 0.88 4.24 0.22
CA ARG A 94 0.03 3.05 0.43
C ARG A 94 0.25 2.44 1.82
N LEU A 95 1.50 2.25 2.22
CA LEU A 95 1.89 1.69 3.51
C LEU A 95 1.44 2.59 4.66
N ALA A 96 1.66 3.90 4.55
CA ALA A 96 1.22 4.86 5.56
C ALA A 96 -0.31 4.81 5.78
N ARG A 97 -1.08 4.72 4.69
CA ARG A 97 -2.55 4.59 4.75
C ARG A 97 -2.97 3.29 5.42
N ARG A 98 -2.34 2.17 5.06
CA ARG A 98 -2.62 0.86 5.68
C ARG A 98 -2.30 0.84 7.16
N SER A 99 -1.20 1.47 7.57
CA SER A 99 -0.83 1.60 8.98
C SER A 99 -1.85 2.42 9.78
N ALA A 100 -2.39 3.49 9.19
CA ALA A 100 -3.46 4.28 9.81
C ALA A 100 -4.76 3.47 9.97
N GLU A 101 -5.15 2.67 8.96
CA GLU A 101 -6.28 1.74 9.05
C GLU A 101 -6.10 0.72 10.18
N VAL A 102 -4.93 0.09 10.27
CA VAL A 102 -4.62 -0.89 11.32
C VAL A 102 -4.66 -0.25 12.71
N ALA A 103 -4.12 0.96 12.85
CA ALA A 103 -4.19 1.70 14.11
C ALA A 103 -5.65 2.05 14.50
N ALA A 104 -6.50 2.38 13.53
CA ALA A 104 -7.92 2.60 13.75
C ALA A 104 -8.64 1.31 14.17
N TRP A 105 -8.36 0.21 13.47
CA TRP A 105 -8.92 -1.09 13.80
C TRP A 105 -8.55 -1.55 15.22
N TRP A 106 -7.30 -1.38 15.65
CA TRP A 106 -6.88 -1.72 17.01
C TRP A 106 -7.61 -0.89 18.08
N ARG A 107 -7.84 0.40 17.79
CA ARG A 107 -8.62 1.26 18.68
C ARG A 107 -10.06 0.77 18.82
N SER A 108 -10.72 0.45 17.70
CA SER A 108 -12.06 -0.15 17.73
C SER A 108 -12.09 -1.46 18.52
N LEU A 109 -11.13 -2.35 18.30
CA LEU A 109 -11.06 -3.61 19.03
C LEU A 109 -10.94 -3.40 20.55
N VAL A 110 -10.07 -2.48 20.99
CA VAL A 110 -9.93 -2.16 22.42
C VAL A 110 -11.25 -1.65 23.00
N ALA A 111 -11.93 -0.75 22.29
CA ALA A 111 -13.24 -0.25 22.73
C ALA A 111 -14.28 -1.38 22.83
N ASP A 112 -14.38 -2.24 21.82
CA ASP A 112 -15.35 -3.35 21.78
C ASP A 112 -15.06 -4.40 22.87
N VAL A 113 -13.79 -4.69 23.15
CA VAL A 113 -13.39 -5.56 24.26
C VAL A 113 -13.78 -4.97 25.62
N CYS A 114 -13.70 -3.65 25.79
CA CYS A 114 -14.19 -2.99 27.01
C CYS A 114 -15.72 -2.99 27.09
N TYR A 115 -16.40 -2.78 25.96
CA TYR A 115 -17.86 -2.79 25.91
C TYR A 115 -18.44 -4.18 26.16
N ALA A 116 -17.84 -5.25 25.62
CA ALA A 116 -18.38 -6.62 25.72
C ALA A 116 -18.82 -7.04 27.14
N PRO A 117 -17.96 -6.99 28.18
CA PRO A 117 -18.38 -7.34 29.55
C PRO A 117 -19.38 -6.33 30.15
N MET A 118 -19.31 -5.04 29.77
CA MET A 118 -20.30 -4.05 30.20
C MET A 118 -21.68 -4.32 29.59
N THR A 119 -21.75 -4.70 28.31
CA THR A 119 -22.99 -5.11 27.64
C THR A 119 -23.60 -6.31 28.34
N ILE A 120 -22.80 -7.31 28.71
CA ILE A 120 -23.28 -8.47 29.48
C ILE A 120 -23.76 -8.05 30.87
N HIS A 121 -23.05 -7.14 31.54
CA HIS A 121 -23.45 -6.60 32.85
C HIS A 121 -24.86 -5.99 32.81
N TRP A 122 -25.17 -5.17 31.81
CA TRP A 122 -26.48 -4.53 31.66
C TRP A 122 -27.55 -5.42 31.02
N SER A 123 -27.18 -6.58 30.47
CA SER A 123 -28.12 -7.54 29.90
C SER A 123 -28.71 -8.51 30.93
N ARG A 124 -28.32 -8.40 32.21
CA ARG A 124 -28.76 -9.28 33.29
C ARG A 124 -29.43 -8.48 34.41
N ALA A 125 -30.44 -9.07 35.05
CA ALA A 125 -31.08 -8.46 36.23
C ALA A 125 -30.10 -8.32 37.41
N THR A 126 -29.13 -9.24 37.51
CA THR A 126 -28.00 -9.14 38.44
C THR A 126 -26.72 -8.92 37.63
N GLY A 127 -26.11 -7.74 37.79
CA GLY A 127 -24.89 -7.36 37.08
C GLY A 127 -23.69 -8.24 37.46
N ILE A 128 -22.73 -8.39 36.53
CA ILE A 128 -21.56 -9.28 36.68
C ILE A 128 -20.25 -8.55 37.02
N LEU A 129 -20.30 -7.22 37.05
CA LEU A 129 -19.14 -6.34 37.26
C LEU A 129 -19.40 -5.47 38.48
N SER A 130 -18.34 -5.15 39.22
CA SER A 130 -18.43 -4.15 40.28
C SER A 130 -18.51 -2.73 39.70
N PRO A 131 -19.01 -1.73 40.46
CA PRO A 131 -19.05 -0.34 40.01
C PRO A 131 -17.69 0.20 39.54
N ILE A 132 -16.60 -0.21 40.19
CA ILE A 132 -15.23 0.20 39.83
C ILE A 132 -14.85 -0.39 38.45
N GLN A 133 -15.16 -1.66 38.20
CA GLN A 133 -14.87 -2.31 36.91
C GLN A 133 -15.66 -1.66 35.77
N VAL A 134 -16.94 -1.35 36.00
CA VAL A 134 -17.78 -0.62 35.02
C VAL A 134 -17.17 0.76 34.73
N GLY A 135 -16.77 1.50 35.77
CA GLY A 135 -16.13 2.81 35.62
C GLY A 135 -14.82 2.76 34.84
N LEU A 136 -13.94 1.78 35.13
CA LEU A 136 -12.67 1.60 34.45
C LEU A 136 -12.85 1.26 32.96
N LEU A 137 -13.69 0.27 32.66
CA LEU A 137 -13.97 -0.15 31.28
C LEU A 137 -14.63 0.98 30.48
N GLY A 138 -15.59 1.69 31.09
CA GLY A 138 -16.24 2.84 30.46
C GLY A 138 -15.28 3.99 30.19
N THR A 139 -14.32 4.24 31.09
CA THR A 139 -13.30 5.27 30.91
C THR A 139 -12.36 4.93 29.75
N VAL A 140 -11.88 3.68 29.66
CA VAL A 140 -11.01 3.25 28.55
C VAL A 140 -11.75 3.31 27.22
N ALA A 141 -12.97 2.77 27.15
CA ALA A 141 -13.77 2.79 25.92
C ALA A 141 -14.05 4.23 25.44
N SER A 142 -14.41 5.13 26.37
CA SER A 142 -14.67 6.55 26.06
C SER A 142 -13.39 7.29 25.67
N GLY A 143 -12.26 7.00 26.34
CA GLY A 143 -10.98 7.65 26.08
C GLY A 143 -10.42 7.35 24.69
N VAL A 144 -10.66 6.14 24.16
CA VAL A 144 -10.28 5.78 22.78
C VAL A 144 -11.03 6.61 21.75
N GLY A 145 -12.34 6.85 21.94
CA GLY A 145 -13.15 7.68 21.04
C GLY A 145 -12.86 9.18 21.14
N LEU A 146 -12.52 9.67 22.33
CA LEU A 146 -12.27 11.09 22.57
C LEU A 146 -11.08 11.64 21.77
N ARG A 147 -10.01 10.84 21.62
CA ARG A 147 -8.82 11.25 20.86
C ARG A 147 -9.14 11.55 19.40
N ASP A 148 -9.99 10.76 18.77
CA ASP A 148 -10.38 10.93 17.37
C ASP A 148 -11.29 12.15 17.16
N LEU A 149 -12.16 12.43 18.12
CA LEU A 149 -13.02 13.62 18.10
C LEU A 149 -12.19 14.90 18.26
N TRP A 150 -11.23 14.89 19.20
CA TRP A 150 -10.35 16.02 19.44
C TRP A 150 -9.48 16.36 18.21
N ALA A 151 -8.93 15.33 17.55
CA ALA A 151 -8.13 15.51 16.33
C ALA A 151 -8.93 16.05 15.14
N LYS A 152 -10.27 15.97 15.16
CA LYS A 152 -11.15 16.53 14.12
C LYS A 152 -11.62 17.96 14.42
N SER A 153 -11.48 18.43 15.66
CA SER A 153 -11.93 19.76 16.10
C SER A 153 -10.82 20.82 16.16
N ALA A 154 -9.55 20.41 16.07
CA ALA A 154 -8.38 21.28 16.03
C ALA A 154 -7.90 21.49 14.60
#